data_AF-X0BID4-F1
#
_entry.id   AF-X0BID4-F1
#
_cell.length_a   1.000
_cell.length_b   1.000
_cell.length_c   1.000
_cell.angle_alpha   90.00
_cell.angle_beta   90.00
_cell.angle_gamma   90.00
#
_symmetry.space_group_name_H-M   'P 1'
#
loop_
_entity.id
_entity.type
_entity.pdbx_description
1 polymer ?
#
loop_
_entity_poly.entity_id
_entity_poly.type
_entity_poly.pdbx_seq_one_letter_code
_entity_poly.pdbx_strand_id
1 'polypeptide(L)'
;MAQQAFNQPTYGVGGVLLDNNTGAILYQMHNNVITENAINDPTAHGERQIIYWYLKHAAALPEPSKLTIVTTLDPCVMCTGAFLATGINVVTMSYDANAGINWNQKWNFQSLPANLREQAQQQFSYFAVPELQLNWQGPKRSVFYEKAISGQLSQAAAAAFADSLPKIGPIFASEDPTPLNIRTLGPDSPQKRLLSQKWPLAAIYTTNISTVSGRAKLWALMSAIGLGNSAALIDPFDNLLMVMAGGPFIINTPLFNLIRAYTDVRRATQSPGGAPATDCHVPHPKRCKIVLFRGPGTQATDIMDLGIYGSSLNSPNQSGGGLFYFKATQSPESLASMIQELPPLYPTELEITAQQLPPITRPDVTAKTDDNMFIQSRL
;
A
#
# COMPACT_ATOMS: atom_id res chain seq x y z
N MET A 1 4.68 20.49 -8.28
CA MET A 1 4.51 19.02 -8.34
C MET A 1 3.07 18.61 -8.64
N ALA A 2 2.07 18.95 -7.80
CA ALA A 2 0.67 18.59 -8.06
C ALA A 2 0.15 18.94 -9.47
N GLN A 3 0.40 20.17 -9.95
CA GLN A 3 0.03 20.57 -11.32
C GLN A 3 0.71 19.72 -12.41
N GLN A 4 1.98 19.33 -12.21
CA GLN A 4 2.68 18.46 -13.16
C GLN A 4 2.04 17.07 -13.20
N ALA A 5 1.63 16.55 -12.05
CA ALA A 5 0.89 15.30 -11.95
C ALA A 5 -0.50 15.40 -12.60
N PHE A 6 -1.24 16.49 -12.36
CA PHE A 6 -2.55 16.73 -12.97
C PHE A 6 -2.51 16.81 -14.51
N ASN A 7 -1.39 17.30 -15.06
CA ASN A 7 -1.16 17.33 -16.51
C ASN A 7 -0.84 15.94 -17.11
N GLN A 8 -0.72 14.92 -16.26
CA GLN A 8 -0.56 13.52 -16.62
C GLN A 8 -1.83 12.73 -16.24
N PRO A 9 -2.04 11.51 -16.75
CA PRO A 9 -3.21 10.70 -16.40
C PRO A 9 -3.10 10.07 -15.00
N THR A 10 -2.73 10.84 -13.97
CA THR A 10 -2.54 10.34 -12.61
C THR A 10 -3.10 11.31 -11.57
N TYR A 11 -3.03 10.97 -10.28
CA TYR A 11 -3.53 11.81 -9.20
C TYR A 11 -2.73 13.10 -9.09
N GLY A 12 -3.43 14.24 -8.99
CA GLY A 12 -2.84 15.58 -8.83
C GLY A 12 -2.16 15.84 -7.49
N VAL A 13 -1.23 14.99 -7.06
CA VAL A 13 -0.53 15.06 -5.77
C VAL A 13 0.97 15.01 -5.99
N GLY A 14 1.74 15.73 -5.19
CA GLY A 14 3.19 15.56 -5.14
C GLY A 14 3.83 16.27 -3.96
N GLY A 15 5.14 16.22 -3.89
CA GLY A 15 5.88 16.84 -2.81
C GLY A 15 7.36 17.06 -3.10
N VAL A 16 8.02 17.68 -2.14
CA VAL A 16 9.46 17.93 -2.15
C VAL A 16 10.08 17.54 -0.81
N LEU A 17 11.29 17.00 -0.83
CA LEU A 17 12.12 16.76 0.34
C LEU A 17 13.07 17.93 0.54
N LEU A 18 13.02 18.53 1.72
CA LEU A 18 13.86 19.64 2.12
C LEU A 18 14.89 19.20 3.16
N ASP A 19 16.09 19.76 3.03
CA ASP A 19 17.04 19.82 4.13
C ASP A 19 16.66 20.97 5.08
N ASN A 20 16.38 20.65 6.34
CA ASN A 20 15.94 21.63 7.33
C ASN A 20 17.01 22.67 7.66
N ASN A 21 18.29 22.34 7.51
CA ASN A 21 19.39 23.24 7.87
C ASN A 21 19.66 24.28 6.79
N THR A 22 19.56 23.88 5.52
CA THR A 22 19.93 24.71 4.37
C THR A 22 18.72 25.28 3.63
N GLY A 23 17.54 24.68 3.80
CA GLY A 23 16.35 24.97 2.99
C GLY A 23 16.44 24.43 1.56
N ALA A 24 17.48 23.67 1.22
CA ALA A 24 17.65 23.12 -0.12
C ALA A 24 16.61 22.03 -0.42
N ILE A 25 16.06 22.04 -1.64
CA ILE A 25 15.27 20.93 -2.18
C ILE A 25 16.25 19.83 -2.59
N LEU A 26 16.22 18.71 -1.87
CA LEU A 26 17.06 17.54 -2.13
C LEU A 26 16.46 16.64 -3.21
N TYR A 27 15.13 16.53 -3.22
CA TYR A 27 14.40 15.69 -4.17
C TYR A 27 12.96 16.15 -4.31
N GLN A 28 12.34 15.86 -5.45
CA GLN A 28 10.94 16.17 -5.70
C GLN A 28 10.29 15.04 -6.51
N MET A 29 9.04 14.73 -6.21
CA MET A 29 8.30 13.70 -6.93
C MET A 29 6.80 13.99 -6.93
N HIS A 30 6.11 13.59 -7.99
CA HIS A 30 4.66 13.56 -8.04
C HIS A 30 4.13 12.12 -8.04
N ASN A 31 2.82 11.97 -7.87
CA ASN A 31 2.16 10.67 -7.97
C ASN A 31 2.44 10.02 -9.34
N ASN A 32 2.79 8.73 -9.35
CA ASN A 32 3.06 7.92 -10.54
C ASN A 32 2.27 6.60 -10.50
N VAL A 33 1.12 6.59 -9.82
CA VAL A 33 0.26 5.39 -9.72
C VAL A 33 -0.17 4.93 -11.10
N ILE A 34 -0.40 5.87 -12.01
CA ILE A 34 -0.79 5.63 -13.39
C ILE A 34 0.29 6.22 -14.29
N THR A 35 0.74 5.42 -15.26
CA THR A 35 1.60 5.86 -16.36
C THR A 35 1.05 5.26 -17.64
N GLU A 36 1.09 5.99 -18.76
CA GLU A 36 0.64 5.45 -20.05
C GLU A 36 -0.83 4.95 -20.03
N ASN A 37 -1.70 5.61 -19.27
CA ASN A 37 -3.12 5.26 -19.08
C ASN A 37 -3.41 3.87 -18.49
N ALA A 38 -2.45 3.29 -17.74
CA ALA A 38 -2.64 2.04 -17.00
C ALA A 38 -2.06 2.15 -15.59
N ILE A 39 -2.56 1.35 -14.63
CA ILE A 39 -1.97 1.31 -13.29
C ILE A 39 -0.55 0.77 -13.41
N ASN A 40 0.41 1.61 -13.07
CA ASN A 40 1.82 1.30 -13.04
C ASN A 40 2.22 0.65 -11.72
N ASP A 41 1.85 1.30 -10.61
CA ASP A 41 2.19 0.88 -9.27
C ASP A 41 1.22 1.56 -8.28
N PRO A 42 0.24 0.85 -7.70
CA PRO A 42 -0.77 1.44 -6.81
C PRO A 42 -0.17 2.01 -5.52
N THR A 43 1.12 1.78 -5.25
CA THR A 43 1.83 2.36 -4.11
C THR A 43 2.65 3.59 -4.49
N ALA A 44 2.72 4.00 -5.77
CA ALA A 44 3.58 5.07 -6.29
C ALA A 44 3.05 6.49 -6.02
N HIS A 45 2.72 6.77 -4.75
CA HIS A 45 2.43 8.11 -4.30
C HIS A 45 3.71 8.95 -4.28
N GLY A 46 3.60 10.27 -4.47
CA GLY A 46 4.76 11.15 -4.53
C GLY A 46 5.60 11.05 -3.26
N GLU A 47 4.93 11.09 -2.10
CA GLU A 47 5.53 11.00 -0.77
C GLU A 47 6.27 9.68 -0.57
N ARG A 48 5.63 8.54 -0.90
CA ARG A 48 6.27 7.22 -0.76
C ARG A 48 7.51 7.11 -1.65
N GLN A 49 7.44 7.61 -2.88
CA GLN A 49 8.58 7.60 -3.78
C GLN A 49 9.73 8.47 -3.28
N ILE A 50 9.44 9.62 -2.66
CA ILE A 50 10.45 10.48 -2.02
C ILE A 50 11.11 9.73 -0.84
N ILE A 51 10.34 9.10 0.03
CA ILE A 51 10.87 8.32 1.16
C ILE A 51 11.73 7.15 0.65
N TYR A 52 11.27 6.45 -0.38
CA TYR A 52 12.04 5.35 -0.97
C TYR A 52 13.34 5.83 -1.60
N TRP A 53 13.33 6.99 -2.28
CA TRP A 53 14.54 7.64 -2.76
C TRP A 53 15.48 7.99 -1.59
N TYR A 54 14.96 8.57 -0.51
CA TYR A 54 15.75 8.89 0.68
C TYR A 54 16.45 7.65 1.23
N LEU A 55 15.72 6.54 1.44
CA LEU A 55 16.28 5.32 2.01
C LEU A 55 17.39 4.71 1.14
N LYS A 56 17.32 4.88 -0.18
CA LYS A 56 18.41 4.48 -1.10
C LYS A 56 19.65 5.35 -1.01
N HIS A 57 19.53 6.60 -0.56
CA HIS A 57 20.61 7.57 -0.53
C HIS A 57 20.99 8.01 0.90
N ALA A 58 20.41 7.36 1.92
CA ALA A 58 20.49 7.81 3.32
C ALA A 58 21.93 7.96 3.83
N ALA A 59 22.88 7.16 3.32
CA ALA A 59 24.30 7.24 3.69
C ALA A 59 24.95 8.60 3.36
N ALA A 60 24.40 9.36 2.40
CA ALA A 60 24.91 10.65 1.96
C ALA A 60 24.00 11.84 2.34
N LEU A 61 22.92 11.58 3.09
CA LEU A 61 21.90 12.57 3.42
C LEU A 61 21.81 12.79 4.93
N PRO A 62 21.25 13.92 5.39
CA PRO A 62 20.91 14.10 6.80
C PRO A 62 20.01 12.98 7.33
N GLU A 63 20.08 12.77 8.65
CA GLU A 63 19.16 11.86 9.34
C GLU A 63 17.69 12.32 9.17
N PRO A 64 16.71 11.40 9.26
CA PRO A 64 15.31 11.70 8.92
C PRO A 64 14.73 12.91 9.65
N SER A 65 15.06 13.08 10.93
CA SER A 65 14.55 14.17 11.78
C SER A 65 15.05 15.56 11.35
N LYS A 66 16.11 15.63 10.54
CA LYS A 66 16.66 16.85 9.94
C LYS A 66 16.11 17.13 8.54
N LEU A 67 15.11 16.37 8.10
CA LEU A 67 14.47 16.54 6.81
C LEU A 67 12.98 16.83 7.01
N THR A 68 12.39 17.55 6.06
CA THR A 68 10.95 17.78 6.00
C THR A 68 10.45 17.53 4.58
N ILE A 69 9.40 16.75 4.45
CA ILE A 69 8.65 16.61 3.20
C ILE A 69 7.52 17.63 3.20
N VAL A 70 7.49 18.51 2.20
CA VAL A 70 6.33 19.37 1.93
C VAL A 70 5.45 18.62 0.93
N THR A 71 4.25 18.23 1.35
CA THR A 71 3.27 17.55 0.48
C THR A 71 2.09 18.46 0.16
N THR A 72 1.59 18.36 -1.07
CA THR A 72 0.49 19.19 -1.56
C THR A 72 -0.85 18.85 -0.94
N LEU A 73 -1.03 17.61 -0.47
CA LEU A 73 -2.28 17.11 0.08
C LEU A 73 -2.01 16.27 1.33
N ASP A 74 -2.94 16.27 2.29
CA ASP A 74 -2.85 15.49 3.53
C ASP A 74 -2.56 14.02 3.22
N PRO A 75 -1.44 13.48 3.72
CA PRO A 75 -1.02 12.14 3.34
C PRO A 75 -2.03 11.08 3.76
N CYS A 76 -2.29 10.15 2.84
CA CYS A 76 -3.13 9.01 3.13
C CYS A 76 -2.51 8.06 4.16
N VAL A 77 -3.26 7.03 4.57
CA VAL A 77 -2.84 6.03 5.56
C VAL A 77 -1.51 5.37 5.18
N MET A 78 -1.32 5.03 3.90
CA MET A 78 -0.07 4.43 3.40
C MET A 78 1.13 5.37 3.59
N CYS A 79 1.02 6.60 3.08
CA CYS A 79 2.11 7.58 3.15
C CYS A 79 2.42 7.96 4.60
N THR A 80 1.38 8.06 5.44
CA THR A 80 1.54 8.33 6.87
C THR A 80 2.30 7.23 7.58
N GLY A 81 1.96 5.95 7.37
CA GLY A 81 2.73 4.84 7.92
C GLY A 81 4.20 4.88 7.49
N ALA A 82 4.48 5.26 6.24
CA ALA A 82 5.85 5.42 5.75
C ALA A 82 6.60 6.60 6.42
N PHE A 83 5.95 7.74 6.64
CA PHE A 83 6.54 8.86 7.38
C PHE A 83 6.88 8.46 8.81
N LEU A 84 5.93 7.85 9.52
CA LEU A 84 6.13 7.41 10.90
C LEU A 84 7.22 6.34 11.01
N ALA A 85 7.30 5.41 10.05
CA ALA A 85 8.32 4.37 10.04
C ALA A 85 9.74 4.92 9.79
N THR A 86 9.86 5.99 9.02
CA THR A 86 11.17 6.59 8.68
C THR A 86 11.59 7.73 9.59
N GLY A 87 10.64 8.39 10.26
CA GLY A 87 10.91 9.51 11.14
C GLY A 87 11.14 10.85 10.43
N ILE A 88 10.86 10.92 9.12
CA ILE A 88 10.93 12.17 8.34
C ILE A 88 9.76 13.07 8.74
N ASN A 89 10.02 14.35 8.98
CA ASN A 89 8.95 15.30 9.27
C ASN A 89 8.13 15.62 8.01
N VAL A 90 6.88 16.02 8.16
CA VAL A 90 6.01 16.39 7.04
C VAL A 90 5.26 17.68 7.34
N VAL A 91 5.11 18.52 6.31
CA VAL A 91 4.19 19.65 6.33
C VAL A 91 3.23 19.57 5.15
N THR A 92 1.95 19.76 5.43
CA THR A 92 0.85 19.60 4.48
C THR A 92 0.30 20.96 4.06
N MET A 93 0.10 21.13 2.75
CA MET A 93 -0.48 22.35 2.15
C MET A 93 -2.02 22.38 2.18
N SER A 94 -2.68 21.22 2.05
CA SER A 94 -4.13 21.14 1.95
C SER A 94 -4.66 19.89 2.64
N TYR A 95 -5.82 20.00 3.29
CA TYR A 95 -6.48 18.86 3.93
C TYR A 95 -7.15 17.96 2.90
N ASP A 96 -7.20 16.66 3.20
CA ASP A 96 -8.00 15.66 2.49
C ASP A 96 -9.02 15.07 3.47
N ALA A 97 -10.29 15.40 3.26
CA ALA A 97 -11.37 14.96 4.14
C ALA A 97 -11.77 13.48 3.95
N ASN A 98 -11.24 12.80 2.92
CA ASN A 98 -11.59 11.43 2.59
C ASN A 98 -10.48 10.43 2.91
N ALA A 99 -9.26 10.66 2.42
CA ALA A 99 -8.15 9.72 2.57
C ALA A 99 -7.07 10.20 3.55
N GLY A 100 -7.03 11.50 3.86
CA GLY A 100 -6.00 12.14 4.68
C GLY A 100 -6.00 11.66 6.14
N ILE A 101 -4.82 11.51 6.74
CA ILE A 101 -4.74 11.02 8.12
C ILE A 101 -5.31 12.01 9.14
N ASN A 102 -5.30 13.31 8.84
CA ASN A 102 -5.91 14.35 9.65
C ASN A 102 -7.21 14.87 9.00
N TRP A 103 -7.99 13.96 8.38
CA TRP A 103 -9.25 14.27 7.71
C TRP A 103 -10.25 15.07 8.55
N ASN A 104 -10.23 14.89 9.88
CA ASN A 104 -11.10 15.58 10.81
C ASN A 104 -10.60 16.98 11.22
N GLN A 105 -9.39 17.35 10.80
CA GLN A 105 -8.69 18.61 11.08
C GLN A 105 -8.46 18.91 12.57
N LYS A 106 -8.57 17.91 13.44
CA LYS A 106 -8.44 18.07 14.90
C LYS A 106 -7.01 17.90 15.40
N TRP A 107 -6.07 17.46 14.55
CA TRP A 107 -4.68 17.20 14.92
C TRP A 107 -4.50 16.20 16.07
N ASN A 108 -5.50 15.34 16.26
CA ASN A 108 -5.49 14.28 17.26
C ASN A 108 -5.02 12.93 16.68
N PHE A 109 -4.88 12.85 15.36
CA PHE A 109 -4.54 11.65 14.60
C PHE A 109 -5.32 10.42 15.07
N GLN A 110 -6.63 10.57 15.27
CA GLN A 110 -7.47 9.51 15.80
C GLN A 110 -7.38 8.21 14.99
N SER A 111 -7.17 8.32 13.67
CA SER A 111 -6.99 7.19 12.75
C SER A 111 -5.71 6.38 12.96
N LEU A 112 -4.81 6.82 13.84
CA LEU A 112 -3.62 6.07 14.24
C LEU A 112 -3.83 5.33 15.57
N PRO A 113 -3.20 4.16 15.74
CA PRO A 113 -3.05 3.52 17.04
C PRO A 113 -2.52 4.50 18.10
N ALA A 114 -2.98 4.35 19.34
CA ALA A 114 -2.64 5.26 20.43
C ALA A 114 -1.13 5.49 20.59
N ASN A 115 -0.31 4.45 20.40
CA ASN A 115 1.15 4.50 20.50
C ASN A 115 1.83 5.32 19.38
N LEU A 116 1.13 5.68 18.30
CA LEU A 116 1.67 6.47 17.19
C LEU A 116 1.17 7.92 17.18
N ARG A 117 0.13 8.25 17.96
CA ARG A 117 -0.51 9.58 17.92
C ARG A 117 0.43 10.69 18.35
N GLU A 118 1.16 10.50 19.45
CA GLU A 118 2.14 11.50 19.93
C GLU A 118 3.28 11.67 18.92
N GLN A 119 3.79 10.57 18.36
CA GLN A 119 4.81 10.64 17.32
C GLN A 119 4.31 11.44 16.11
N ALA A 120 3.06 11.21 15.66
CA ALA A 120 2.46 11.95 14.58
C ALA A 120 2.35 13.45 14.90
N GLN A 121 1.92 13.83 16.10
CA GLN A 121 1.90 15.23 16.54
C GLN A 121 3.29 15.87 16.55
N GLN A 122 4.34 15.08 16.80
CA GLN A 122 5.71 15.58 16.72
C GLN A 122 6.26 15.66 15.30
N GLN A 123 5.71 14.95 14.33
CA GLN A 123 6.26 14.84 12.97
C GLN A 123 5.45 15.61 11.92
N PHE A 124 4.15 15.79 12.13
CA PHE A 124 3.22 16.34 11.16
C PHE A 124 2.88 17.79 11.47
N SER A 125 2.92 18.60 10.43
CA SER A 125 2.54 20.01 10.45
C SER A 125 1.56 20.35 9.33
N TYR A 126 0.75 21.37 9.53
CA TYR A 126 -0.21 21.91 8.56
C TYR A 126 -0.09 23.42 8.57
N PHE A 127 0.10 24.00 7.38
CA PHE A 127 0.22 25.46 7.25
C PHE A 127 -1.04 26.16 7.74
N ALA A 128 -0.88 27.36 8.32
CA ALA A 128 -2.01 28.26 8.48
C ALA A 128 -2.50 28.73 7.10
N VAL A 129 -3.81 28.86 6.94
CA VAL A 129 -4.45 29.42 5.74
C VAL A 129 -5.51 30.42 6.22
N PRO A 130 -5.13 31.68 6.49
CA PRO A 130 -6.02 32.67 7.10
C PRO A 130 -7.32 32.90 6.32
N GLU A 131 -7.27 32.88 4.98
CA GLU A 131 -8.43 33.06 4.12
C GLU A 131 -9.45 31.91 4.24
N LEU A 132 -9.01 30.75 4.72
CA LEU A 132 -9.85 29.58 4.99
C LEU A 132 -10.11 29.37 6.49
N GLN A 133 -9.68 30.30 7.35
CA GLN A 133 -9.76 30.20 8.81
C GLN A 133 -9.07 28.95 9.38
N LEU A 134 -8.04 28.46 8.69
CA LEU A 134 -7.23 27.33 9.14
C LEU A 134 -6.03 27.87 9.91
N ASN A 135 -5.93 27.50 11.19
CA ASN A 135 -4.78 27.84 12.01
C ASN A 135 -3.63 26.85 11.77
N TRP A 136 -2.40 27.31 12.03
CA TRP A 136 -1.24 26.44 12.06
C TRP A 136 -1.45 25.29 13.04
N GLN A 137 -1.12 24.06 12.61
CA GLN A 137 -1.09 22.88 13.48
C GLN A 137 0.28 22.23 13.32
N GLY A 138 1.02 22.04 14.41
CA GLY A 138 2.32 21.41 14.34
C GLY A 138 3.21 21.76 15.52
N PRO A 139 4.29 21.01 15.74
CA PRO A 139 5.18 21.20 16.87
C PRO A 139 6.07 22.44 16.67
N LYS A 140 6.51 23.04 17.80
CA LYS A 140 7.43 24.20 17.79
C LYS A 140 8.76 23.95 17.08
N ARG A 141 9.17 22.70 16.99
CA ARG A 141 10.41 22.27 16.32
C ARG A 141 10.32 22.23 14.79
N SER A 142 9.13 22.41 14.21
CA SER A 142 8.96 22.43 12.76
C SER A 142 9.72 23.61 12.15
N VAL A 143 10.42 23.39 11.03
CA VAL A 143 11.06 24.49 10.28
C VAL A 143 10.05 25.47 9.67
N PHE A 144 8.77 25.08 9.64
CA PHE A 144 7.66 25.90 9.21
C PHE A 144 6.79 26.41 10.37
N TYR A 145 7.30 26.41 11.61
CA TYR A 145 6.53 26.84 12.78
C TYR A 145 5.79 28.17 12.57
N GLU A 146 4.47 28.15 12.78
CA GLU A 146 3.55 29.28 12.63
C GLU A 146 3.58 29.96 11.23
N LYS A 147 4.05 29.25 10.20
CA LYS A 147 4.01 29.77 8.82
C LYS A 147 2.62 29.61 8.21
N ALA A 148 2.28 30.59 7.39
CA ALA A 148 1.05 30.61 6.60
C ALA A 148 1.35 30.49 5.11
N ILE A 149 0.40 29.91 4.38
CA ILE A 149 0.33 29.98 2.91
C ILE A 149 -0.98 30.66 2.51
N SER A 150 -1.06 31.15 1.28
CA SER A 150 -2.30 31.76 0.79
C SER A 150 -3.40 30.72 0.56
N GLY A 151 -4.65 31.14 0.74
CA GLY A 151 -5.83 30.36 0.36
C GLY A 151 -5.78 29.88 -1.09
N GLN A 152 -5.32 30.72 -2.01
CA GLN A 152 -5.14 30.36 -3.41
C GLN A 152 -4.20 29.16 -3.60
N LEU A 153 -3.07 29.13 -2.88
CA LEU A 153 -2.09 28.05 -3.00
C LEU A 153 -2.62 26.73 -2.43
N SER A 154 -3.28 26.78 -1.27
CA SER A 154 -3.93 25.61 -0.67
C SER A 154 -5.07 25.07 -1.55
N GLN A 155 -5.93 25.95 -2.06
CA GLN A 155 -7.03 25.56 -2.94
C GLN A 155 -6.53 24.98 -4.27
N ALA A 156 -5.47 25.55 -4.87
CA ALA A 156 -4.89 25.02 -6.09
C ALA A 156 -4.33 23.60 -5.91
N ALA A 157 -3.71 23.32 -4.76
CA ALA A 157 -3.22 21.98 -4.43
C ALA A 157 -4.37 20.97 -4.25
N ALA A 158 -5.46 21.35 -3.56
CA ALA A 158 -6.65 20.51 -3.42
C ALA A 158 -7.37 20.29 -4.76
N ALA A 159 -7.52 21.35 -5.57
CA ALA A 159 -8.16 21.29 -6.88
C ALA A 159 -7.40 20.38 -7.85
N ALA A 160 -6.06 20.43 -7.88
CA ALA A 160 -5.27 19.53 -8.72
C ALA A 160 -5.61 18.05 -8.48
N PHE A 161 -5.81 17.66 -7.21
CA PHE A 161 -6.25 16.31 -6.87
C PHE A 161 -7.71 16.07 -7.28
N ALA A 162 -8.64 16.91 -6.84
CA ALA A 162 -10.07 16.74 -7.13
C ALA A 162 -10.36 16.66 -8.64
N ASP A 163 -9.75 17.54 -9.43
CA ASP A 163 -9.93 17.62 -10.87
C ASP A 163 -9.21 16.48 -11.62
N SER A 164 -8.33 15.74 -10.96
CA SER A 164 -7.72 14.52 -11.51
C SER A 164 -8.65 13.30 -11.41
N LEU A 165 -9.58 13.26 -10.45
CA LEU A 165 -10.45 12.11 -10.20
C LEU A 165 -11.30 11.67 -11.41
N PRO A 166 -11.91 12.58 -12.18
CA PRO A 166 -12.67 12.18 -13.37
C PRO A 166 -11.81 11.55 -14.49
N LYS A 167 -10.51 11.87 -14.54
CA LYS A 167 -9.58 11.33 -15.57
C LYS A 167 -9.14 9.90 -15.25
N ILE A 168 -9.02 9.59 -13.96
CA ILE A 168 -8.50 8.30 -13.47
C ILE A 168 -9.58 7.24 -13.30
N GLY A 169 -10.83 7.63 -12.99
CA GLY A 169 -11.93 6.70 -12.73
C GLY A 169 -12.12 5.65 -13.84
N PRO A 170 -12.14 6.04 -15.12
CA PRO A 170 -12.24 5.10 -16.24
C PRO A 170 -11.08 4.09 -16.34
N ILE A 171 -9.87 4.48 -15.92
CA ILE A 171 -8.68 3.61 -15.94
C ILE A 171 -8.83 2.50 -14.90
N PHE A 172 -9.27 2.84 -13.68
CA PHE A 172 -9.55 1.83 -12.66
C PHE A 172 -10.72 0.91 -13.04
N ALA A 173 -11.74 1.44 -13.70
CA ALA A 173 -12.89 0.66 -14.14
C ALA A 173 -12.54 -0.39 -15.21
N SER A 174 -11.53 -0.13 -16.05
CA SER A 174 -11.09 -1.08 -17.10
C SER A 174 -10.21 -2.22 -16.57
N GLU A 175 -9.80 -2.18 -15.30
CA GLU A 175 -8.83 -3.11 -14.70
C GLU A 175 -9.43 -4.35 -14.02
N ASP A 176 -10.75 -4.52 -14.02
CA ASP A 176 -11.45 -5.68 -13.43
C ASP A 176 -12.15 -6.61 -14.45
N PRO A 177 -11.42 -7.22 -15.40
CA PRO A 177 -11.98 -8.23 -16.29
C PRO A 177 -12.30 -9.53 -15.53
N THR A 178 -13.15 -10.36 -16.14
CA THR A 178 -13.42 -11.72 -15.63
C THR A 178 -12.11 -12.52 -15.55
N PRO A 179 -11.77 -13.08 -14.38
CA PRO A 179 -10.49 -13.75 -14.21
C PRO A 179 -10.45 -15.12 -14.88
N LEU A 180 -9.33 -15.45 -15.50
CA LEU A 180 -9.06 -16.80 -16.00
C LEU A 180 -8.39 -17.67 -14.93
N ASN A 181 -8.67 -18.97 -14.95
CA ASN A 181 -7.94 -19.92 -14.11
C ASN A 181 -6.54 -20.15 -14.69
N ILE A 182 -5.52 -19.54 -14.08
CA ILE A 182 -4.14 -19.56 -14.59
C ILE A 182 -3.61 -21.01 -14.73
N ARG A 183 -4.07 -21.91 -13.86
CA ARG A 183 -3.69 -23.33 -13.89
C ARG A 183 -4.15 -24.05 -15.15
N THR A 184 -5.32 -23.69 -15.69
CA THR A 184 -5.89 -24.31 -16.90
C THR A 184 -5.31 -23.75 -18.19
N LEU A 185 -4.52 -22.69 -18.12
CA LEU A 185 -3.85 -22.13 -19.29
C LEU A 185 -2.75 -23.07 -19.78
N GLY A 186 -2.57 -23.10 -21.11
CA GLY A 186 -1.45 -23.80 -21.75
C GLY A 186 -0.09 -23.30 -21.23
N PRO A 187 0.97 -24.14 -21.30
CA PRO A 187 2.31 -23.77 -20.81
C PRO A 187 2.86 -22.50 -21.47
N ASP A 188 2.45 -22.23 -22.71
CA ASP A 188 2.88 -21.07 -23.49
C ASP A 188 1.99 -19.83 -23.31
N SER A 189 1.10 -19.80 -22.32
CA SER A 189 0.38 -18.57 -22.03
C SER A 189 1.33 -17.52 -21.43
N PRO A 190 1.25 -16.24 -21.85
CA PRO A 190 2.10 -15.17 -21.31
C PRO A 190 2.05 -15.08 -19.79
N GLN A 191 0.86 -15.23 -19.21
CA GLN A 191 0.61 -15.15 -17.77
C GLN A 191 1.34 -16.26 -17.01
N LYS A 192 1.21 -17.51 -17.49
CA LYS A 192 1.80 -18.68 -16.85
C LYS A 192 3.33 -18.63 -16.97
N ARG A 193 3.88 -18.19 -18.11
CA ARG A 193 5.32 -17.97 -18.27
C ARG A 193 5.85 -16.89 -17.33
N LEU A 194 5.23 -15.71 -17.29
CA LEU A 194 5.66 -14.59 -16.43
C LEU A 194 5.65 -14.99 -14.95
N LEU A 195 4.58 -15.65 -14.50
CA LEU A 195 4.45 -16.12 -13.13
C LEU A 195 5.45 -17.24 -12.81
N SER A 196 5.51 -18.29 -13.62
CA SER A 196 6.38 -19.44 -13.34
C SER A 196 7.87 -19.13 -13.44
N GLN A 197 8.28 -18.16 -14.28
CA GLN A 197 9.67 -17.74 -14.39
C GLN A 197 10.17 -17.05 -13.11
N LYS A 198 9.32 -16.24 -12.48
CA LYS A 198 9.67 -15.49 -11.26
C LYS A 198 9.30 -16.24 -9.98
N TRP A 199 8.25 -17.05 -10.02
CA TRP A 199 7.72 -17.80 -8.90
C TRP A 199 7.40 -19.24 -9.34
N PRO A 200 8.34 -20.18 -9.22
CA PRO A 200 8.19 -21.54 -9.75
C PRO A 200 7.01 -22.34 -9.19
N LEU A 201 6.50 -21.97 -8.01
CA LEU A 201 5.32 -22.59 -7.40
C LEU A 201 3.98 -22.02 -7.91
N ALA A 202 4.02 -20.92 -8.68
CA ALA A 202 2.83 -20.23 -9.16
C ALA A 202 1.97 -21.15 -10.04
N ALA A 203 0.66 -21.20 -9.76
CA ALA A 203 -0.35 -22.00 -10.47
C ALA A 203 -0.13 -23.52 -10.50
N ILE A 204 0.98 -24.04 -9.97
CA ILE A 204 1.23 -25.46 -9.73
C ILE A 204 0.75 -25.83 -8.32
N TYR A 205 0.98 -24.96 -7.36
CA TYR A 205 0.60 -25.15 -5.97
C TYR A 205 -0.80 -24.61 -5.69
N THR A 206 -1.67 -25.42 -5.08
CA THR A 206 -3.03 -25.01 -4.68
C THR A 206 -3.15 -24.97 -3.16
N THR A 207 -3.75 -23.90 -2.65
CA THR A 207 -3.87 -23.62 -1.23
C THR A 207 -5.29 -23.17 -0.91
N ASN A 208 -6.21 -24.13 -0.79
CA ASN A 208 -7.55 -23.83 -0.29
C ASN A 208 -7.49 -23.52 1.21
N ILE A 209 -7.48 -22.23 1.54
CA ILE A 209 -7.36 -21.70 2.90
C ILE A 209 -8.58 -22.00 3.79
N SER A 210 -9.69 -22.48 3.22
CA SER A 210 -10.84 -22.97 3.98
C SER A 210 -10.58 -24.35 4.59
N THR A 211 -9.65 -25.13 4.01
CA THR A 211 -9.27 -26.45 4.54
C THR A 211 -8.06 -26.39 5.48
N VAL A 212 -8.01 -27.25 6.50
CA VAL A 212 -6.82 -27.40 7.37
C VAL A 212 -5.57 -27.75 6.55
N SER A 213 -5.73 -28.62 5.55
CA SER A 213 -4.64 -29.06 4.66
C SER A 213 -4.03 -27.90 3.87
N GLY A 214 -4.87 -27.10 3.19
CA GLY A 214 -4.40 -25.96 2.41
C GLY A 214 -3.78 -24.88 3.28
N ARG A 215 -4.31 -24.65 4.48
CA ARG A 215 -3.71 -23.73 5.47
C ARG A 215 -2.34 -24.21 5.95
N ALA A 216 -2.19 -25.47 6.34
CA ALA A 216 -0.91 -26.03 6.79
C ALA A 216 0.17 -25.93 5.70
N LYS A 217 -0.21 -26.27 4.45
CA LYS A 217 0.62 -26.13 3.25
C LYS A 217 1.12 -24.70 3.03
N LEU A 218 0.21 -23.73 3.09
CA LEU A 218 0.56 -22.32 2.91
C LEU A 218 1.43 -21.81 4.08
N TRP A 219 1.09 -22.19 5.31
CA TRP A 219 1.85 -21.80 6.50
C TRP A 219 3.29 -22.30 6.47
N ALA A 220 3.52 -23.54 6.03
CA ALA A 220 4.87 -24.10 5.92
C ALA A 220 5.70 -23.30 4.92
N LEU A 221 5.15 -23.03 3.74
CA LEU A 221 5.78 -22.23 2.69
C LEU A 221 6.11 -20.81 3.18
N MET A 222 5.12 -20.12 3.74
CA MET A 222 5.26 -18.76 4.26
C MET A 222 6.17 -18.67 5.49
N SER A 223 6.31 -19.75 6.29
CA SER A 223 7.25 -19.77 7.41
C SER A 223 8.69 -19.92 6.93
N ALA A 224 8.91 -20.69 5.87
CA ALA A 224 10.22 -20.86 5.25
C ALA A 224 10.67 -19.58 4.53
N ILE A 225 9.73 -18.87 3.90
CA ILE A 225 9.99 -17.61 3.19
C ILE A 225 9.93 -16.43 4.17
N GLY A 226 10.97 -15.60 4.21
CA GLY A 226 10.93 -14.35 4.99
C GLY A 226 10.94 -14.53 6.52
N LEU A 227 11.37 -15.69 7.03
CA LEU A 227 11.52 -15.97 8.47
C LEU A 227 10.26 -15.67 9.30
N GLY A 228 9.07 -15.92 8.74
CA GLY A 228 7.80 -15.62 9.39
C GLY A 228 7.36 -14.16 9.29
N ASN A 229 7.85 -13.43 8.30
CA ASN A 229 7.33 -12.14 7.86
C ASN A 229 7.16 -12.14 6.34
N SER A 230 6.03 -12.67 5.87
CA SER A 230 5.73 -12.86 4.45
C SER A 230 4.26 -12.57 4.13
N ALA A 231 3.98 -12.31 2.86
CA ALA A 231 2.63 -12.20 2.31
C ALA A 231 2.48 -13.14 1.11
N ALA A 232 1.31 -13.73 0.94
CA ALA A 232 0.98 -14.61 -0.18
C ALA A 232 -0.25 -14.10 -0.93
N LEU A 233 -0.26 -14.31 -2.25
CA LEU A 233 -1.39 -13.99 -3.11
C LEU A 233 -1.96 -15.29 -3.67
N ILE A 234 -3.24 -15.49 -3.45
CA ILE A 234 -3.99 -16.66 -3.91
C ILE A 234 -5.14 -16.17 -4.78
N ASP A 235 -5.27 -16.77 -5.96
CA ASP A 235 -6.31 -16.39 -6.90
C ASP A 235 -7.71 -16.89 -6.48
N PRO A 236 -8.78 -16.48 -7.19
CA PRO A 236 -10.14 -16.94 -6.89
C PRO A 236 -10.32 -18.46 -6.99
N PHE A 237 -9.41 -19.16 -7.67
CA PHE A 237 -9.45 -20.60 -7.94
C PHE A 237 -8.56 -21.41 -6.98
N ASP A 238 -8.11 -20.81 -5.87
CA ASP A 238 -7.21 -21.39 -4.87
C ASP A 238 -5.80 -21.70 -5.38
N ASN A 239 -5.38 -21.14 -6.51
CA ASN A 239 -4.00 -21.25 -6.97
C ASN A 239 -3.13 -20.23 -6.23
N LEU A 240 -2.00 -20.69 -5.69
CA LEU A 240 -0.97 -19.78 -5.22
C LEU A 240 -0.34 -19.07 -6.42
N LEU A 241 -0.29 -17.74 -6.39
CA LEU A 241 0.34 -16.93 -7.44
C LEU A 241 1.76 -16.50 -7.06
N MET A 242 1.97 -16.07 -5.82
CA MET A 242 3.28 -15.66 -5.31
C MET A 242 3.31 -15.61 -3.79
N VAL A 243 4.51 -15.71 -3.23
CA VAL A 243 4.82 -15.42 -1.83
C VAL A 243 6.00 -14.46 -1.80
N MET A 244 5.89 -13.39 -1.02
CA MET A 244 6.92 -12.36 -0.91
C MET A 244 7.31 -12.17 0.55
N ALA A 245 8.60 -11.96 0.78
CA ALA A 245 9.14 -11.49 2.05
C ALA A 245 9.26 -9.96 2.04
N GLY A 246 9.58 -9.39 3.21
CA GLY A 246 10.03 -8.00 3.30
C GLY A 246 11.35 -7.76 2.58
N GLY A 247 11.71 -6.49 2.41
CA GLY A 247 12.97 -6.06 1.82
C GLY A 247 13.92 -5.42 2.83
N PRO A 248 15.05 -4.86 2.35
CA PRO A 248 16.08 -4.30 3.22
C PRO A 248 15.67 -2.97 3.89
N PHE A 249 14.71 -2.25 3.32
CA PHE A 249 14.22 -1.00 3.90
C PHE A 249 12.97 -1.24 4.75
N ILE A 250 12.81 -0.45 5.81
CA ILE A 250 11.69 -0.59 6.75
C ILE A 250 10.30 -0.49 6.10
N ILE A 251 10.19 0.26 5.00
CA ILE A 251 8.94 0.44 4.23
C ILE A 251 8.74 -0.65 3.16
N ASN A 252 9.70 -1.55 2.95
CA ASN A 252 9.55 -2.71 2.07
C ASN A 252 8.91 -3.87 2.85
N THR A 253 7.67 -3.70 3.25
CA THR A 253 6.90 -4.78 3.88
C THR A 253 6.64 -5.92 2.89
N PRO A 254 6.29 -7.13 3.37
CA PRO A 254 5.90 -8.22 2.48
C PRO A 254 4.70 -7.86 1.58
N LEU A 255 3.70 -7.16 2.12
CA LEU A 255 2.53 -6.74 1.37
C LEU A 255 2.90 -5.72 0.29
N PHE A 256 3.74 -4.73 0.62
CA PHE A 256 4.25 -3.75 -0.34
C PHE A 256 4.92 -4.43 -1.53
N ASN A 257 5.84 -5.37 -1.25
CA ASN A 257 6.57 -6.09 -2.29
C ASN A 257 5.63 -6.96 -3.13
N LEU A 258 4.63 -7.60 -2.50
CA LEU A 258 3.61 -8.42 -3.16
C LEU A 258 2.74 -7.62 -4.11
N ILE A 259 2.17 -6.49 -3.66
CA ILE A 259 1.31 -5.66 -4.48
C ILE A 259 2.07 -5.12 -5.69
N ARG A 260 3.29 -4.61 -5.49
CA ARG A 260 4.12 -4.12 -6.61
C ARG A 260 4.44 -5.21 -7.61
N ALA A 261 4.95 -6.35 -7.14
CA ALA A 261 5.33 -7.45 -8.02
C ALA A 261 4.13 -8.00 -8.79
N TYR A 262 2.94 -8.03 -8.17
CA TYR A 262 1.73 -8.46 -8.85
C TYR A 262 1.21 -7.44 -9.86
N THR A 263 1.29 -6.15 -9.57
CA THR A 263 0.97 -5.10 -10.55
C THR A 263 1.89 -5.18 -11.76
N ASP A 264 3.20 -5.44 -11.57
CA ASP A 264 4.13 -5.64 -12.69
C ASP A 264 3.70 -6.81 -13.59
N VAL A 265 3.25 -7.93 -12.99
CA VAL A 265 2.70 -9.07 -13.75
C VAL A 265 1.43 -8.65 -14.50
N ARG A 266 0.47 -8.00 -13.82
CA ARG A 266 -0.77 -7.52 -14.43
C ARG A 266 -0.49 -6.64 -15.64
N ARG A 267 0.36 -5.63 -15.48
CA ARG A 267 0.76 -4.71 -16.55
C ARG A 267 1.45 -5.42 -17.70
N ALA A 268 2.39 -6.33 -17.42
CA ALA A 268 3.09 -7.10 -18.46
C ALA A 268 2.18 -8.06 -19.23
N THR A 269 1.02 -8.41 -18.67
CA THR A 269 0.01 -9.27 -19.34
C THR A 269 -1.09 -8.51 -20.05
N GLN A 270 -1.14 -7.18 -19.92
CA GLN A 270 -2.05 -6.31 -20.68
C GLN A 270 -1.48 -5.99 -22.06
N SER A 271 -2.34 -5.82 -23.08
CA SER A 271 -1.90 -5.38 -24.42
C SER A 271 -1.31 -3.96 -24.36
N PRO A 272 -0.30 -3.64 -25.21
CA PRO A 272 0.19 -2.28 -25.36
C PRO A 272 -0.96 -1.31 -25.71
N GLY A 273 -1.08 -0.20 -24.97
CA GLY A 273 -2.09 0.82 -25.21
C GLY A 273 -3.41 0.67 -24.43
N GLY A 274 -3.47 -0.22 -23.42
CA GLY A 274 -4.61 -0.31 -22.51
C GLY A 274 -5.90 -0.87 -23.14
N ALA A 275 -5.85 -1.32 -24.40
CA ALA A 275 -6.94 -2.07 -24.99
C ALA A 275 -7.11 -3.38 -24.23
N PRO A 276 -8.33 -3.75 -23.79
CA PRO A 276 -8.56 -5.04 -23.15
C PRO A 276 -8.15 -6.12 -24.15
N ALA A 277 -7.05 -6.80 -23.86
CA ALA A 277 -6.71 -8.04 -24.53
C ALA A 277 -7.87 -8.99 -24.22
N THR A 278 -8.69 -9.32 -25.21
CA THR A 278 -9.95 -10.05 -25.02
C THR A 278 -9.79 -11.41 -24.31
N ASP A 279 -8.56 -11.91 -24.12
CA ASP A 279 -8.29 -13.28 -23.71
C ASP A 279 -7.21 -13.48 -22.62
N CYS A 280 -6.77 -12.44 -21.89
CA CYS A 280 -5.45 -12.53 -21.22
C CYS A 280 -5.28 -11.93 -19.81
N HIS A 281 -6.26 -12.01 -18.89
CA HIS A 281 -6.14 -11.32 -17.60
C HIS A 281 -5.94 -12.23 -16.37
N VAL A 282 -4.84 -11.98 -15.64
CA VAL A 282 -4.71 -12.43 -14.25
C VAL A 282 -5.68 -11.63 -13.35
N PRO A 283 -6.22 -12.20 -12.26
CA PRO A 283 -7.30 -11.58 -11.48
C PRO A 283 -6.92 -10.22 -10.88
N HIS A 284 -7.87 -9.30 -10.81
CA HIS A 284 -7.70 -8.09 -10.00
C HIS A 284 -7.52 -8.45 -8.51
N PRO A 285 -6.65 -7.76 -7.73
CA PRO A 285 -6.42 -8.04 -6.32
C PRO A 285 -7.69 -8.18 -5.46
N LYS A 286 -8.72 -7.37 -5.72
CA LYS A 286 -10.03 -7.46 -5.03
C LYS A 286 -10.80 -8.79 -5.15
N ARG A 287 -10.39 -9.65 -6.08
CA ARG A 287 -10.93 -11.02 -6.23
C ARG A 287 -10.02 -12.06 -5.57
N CYS A 288 -8.80 -11.68 -5.23
CA CYS A 288 -7.79 -12.56 -4.66
C CYS A 288 -7.87 -12.59 -3.14
N LYS A 289 -7.31 -13.65 -2.57
CA LYS A 289 -7.03 -13.76 -1.14
C LYS A 289 -5.58 -13.35 -0.92
N ILE A 290 -5.37 -12.27 -0.17
CA ILE A 290 -4.06 -11.86 0.30
C ILE A 290 -3.90 -12.41 1.71
N VAL A 291 -2.89 -13.23 1.94
CA VAL A 291 -2.63 -13.84 3.25
C VAL A 291 -1.34 -13.28 3.81
N LEU A 292 -1.41 -12.64 4.97
CA LEU A 292 -0.25 -12.21 5.74
C LEU A 292 0.14 -13.29 6.75
N PHE A 293 1.44 -13.50 6.94
CA PHE A 293 1.87 -14.45 7.98
C PHE A 293 1.56 -13.91 9.39
N ARG A 294 1.77 -12.60 9.58
CA ARG A 294 1.40 -11.85 10.78
C ARG A 294 0.33 -10.84 10.40
N GLY A 295 -0.75 -10.80 11.18
CA GLY A 295 -1.81 -9.83 10.99
C GLY A 295 -1.37 -8.40 11.29
N PRO A 296 -2.11 -7.39 10.83
CA PRO A 296 -1.79 -5.99 11.08
C PRO A 296 -1.78 -5.71 12.59
N GLY A 297 -0.65 -5.20 13.07
CA GLY A 297 -0.47 -4.72 14.45
C GLY A 297 -0.72 -3.22 14.59
N THR A 298 0.02 -2.60 15.51
CA THR A 298 -0.08 -1.17 15.86
C THR A 298 1.19 -0.39 15.49
N GLN A 299 2.09 -0.97 14.69
CA GLN A 299 3.31 -0.30 14.23
C GLN A 299 3.03 0.54 12.99
N ALA A 300 3.91 1.52 12.73
CA ALA A 300 3.80 2.40 11.57
C ALA A 300 3.71 1.62 10.23
N THR A 301 4.45 0.51 10.10
CA THR A 301 4.41 -0.36 8.92
C THR A 301 3.10 -1.14 8.80
N ASP A 302 2.43 -1.46 9.91
CA ASP A 302 1.12 -2.11 9.87
C ASP A 302 0.05 -1.16 9.33
N ILE A 303 0.13 0.12 9.72
CA ILE A 303 -0.72 1.19 9.19
C ILE A 303 -0.42 1.41 7.70
N MET A 304 0.86 1.44 7.33
CA MET A 304 1.26 1.52 5.93
C MET A 304 0.63 0.38 5.11
N ASP A 305 0.68 -0.86 5.61
CA ASP A 305 0.15 -2.04 4.94
C ASP A 305 -1.37 -2.00 4.77
N LEU A 306 -2.12 -1.54 5.78
CA LEU A 306 -3.57 -1.32 5.62
C LEU A 306 -3.88 -0.27 4.56
N GLY A 307 -3.07 0.79 4.50
CA GLY A 307 -3.14 1.81 3.47
C GLY A 307 -2.88 1.25 2.05
N ILE A 308 -1.83 0.45 1.89
CA ILE A 308 -1.47 -0.24 0.64
C ILE A 308 -2.58 -1.18 0.19
N TYR A 309 -3.10 -1.98 1.14
CA TYR A 309 -4.16 -2.92 0.86
C TYR A 309 -5.37 -2.19 0.29
N GLY A 310 -5.89 -1.20 1.04
CA GLY A 310 -7.05 -0.43 0.59
C GLY A 310 -6.84 0.23 -0.77
N SER A 311 -5.74 0.95 -0.96
CA SER A 311 -5.48 1.65 -2.22
C SER A 311 -5.25 0.72 -3.42
N SER A 312 -4.97 -0.57 -3.19
CA SER A 312 -4.82 -1.56 -4.26
C SER A 312 -6.15 -2.18 -4.74
N LEU A 313 -7.24 -2.01 -3.97
CA LEU A 313 -8.54 -2.64 -4.29
C LEU A 313 -9.41 -1.77 -5.21
N ASN A 314 -9.38 -0.45 -5.04
CA ASN A 314 -10.20 0.56 -5.75
C ASN A 314 -11.72 0.45 -5.56
N SER A 315 -12.19 -0.63 -4.95
CA SER A 315 -13.57 -0.91 -4.57
C SER A 315 -13.58 -1.96 -3.45
N PRO A 316 -14.72 -2.24 -2.81
CA PRO A 316 -14.84 -3.38 -1.91
C PRO A 316 -14.42 -4.70 -2.54
N ASN A 317 -14.00 -5.64 -1.70
CA ASN A 317 -13.67 -7.00 -2.15
C ASN A 317 -14.89 -7.68 -2.77
N GLN A 318 -14.65 -8.50 -3.78
CA GLN A 318 -15.68 -9.39 -4.31
C GLN A 318 -15.70 -10.71 -3.55
N SER A 319 -16.81 -11.43 -3.66
CA SER A 319 -17.03 -12.70 -2.94
C SER A 319 -15.84 -13.65 -3.08
N GLY A 320 -15.29 -14.06 -1.94
CA GLY A 320 -14.14 -14.97 -1.85
C GLY A 320 -12.76 -14.31 -1.84
N GLY A 321 -12.66 -13.02 -2.14
CA GLY A 321 -11.45 -12.20 -1.96
C GLY A 321 -11.34 -11.60 -0.55
N GLY A 322 -10.17 -11.10 -0.18
CA GLY A 322 -9.98 -10.41 1.09
C GLY A 322 -8.56 -10.47 1.66
N LEU A 323 -8.38 -9.83 2.82
CA LEU A 323 -7.14 -9.86 3.59
C LEU A 323 -7.28 -10.86 4.74
N PHE A 324 -6.37 -11.80 4.79
CA PHE A 324 -6.34 -12.87 5.78
C PHE A 324 -5.00 -12.87 6.50
N TYR A 325 -4.95 -13.44 7.71
CA TYR A 325 -3.68 -13.60 8.41
C TYR A 325 -3.62 -14.84 9.31
N PHE A 326 -2.43 -15.41 9.49
CA PHE A 326 -2.23 -16.56 10.38
C PHE A 326 -2.06 -16.16 11.85
N LYS A 327 -1.05 -15.33 12.14
CA LYS A 327 -0.70 -14.96 13.52
C LYS A 327 -1.26 -13.59 13.85
N ALA A 328 -2.23 -13.53 14.77
CA ALA A 328 -2.69 -12.27 15.35
C ALA A 328 -1.53 -11.54 16.06
N THR A 329 -1.47 -10.22 15.86
CA THR A 329 -0.59 -9.28 16.56
C THR A 329 -1.35 -8.40 17.56
N GLN A 330 -2.69 -8.37 17.42
CA GLN A 330 -3.67 -7.77 18.31
C GLN A 330 -4.97 -8.58 18.22
N SER A 331 -5.97 -8.28 19.06
CA SER A 331 -7.27 -8.99 18.98
C SER A 331 -8.04 -8.62 17.71
N PRO A 332 -8.91 -9.51 17.19
CA PRO A 332 -9.77 -9.20 16.05
C PRO A 332 -10.64 -7.95 16.27
N GLU A 333 -11.14 -7.74 17.49
CA GLU A 333 -11.96 -6.59 17.84
C GLU A 333 -11.16 -5.29 17.80
N SER A 334 -9.92 -5.31 18.33
CA SER A 334 -9.03 -4.15 18.26
C SER A 334 -8.64 -3.82 16.83
N LEU A 335 -8.35 -4.82 16.00
CA LEU A 335 -8.06 -4.62 14.58
C LEU A 335 -9.27 -4.05 13.82
N ALA A 336 -10.47 -4.58 14.08
CA ALA A 336 -11.69 -4.06 13.48
C ALA A 336 -11.95 -2.60 13.89
N SER A 337 -11.80 -2.27 15.18
CA SER A 337 -11.92 -0.90 15.68
C SER A 337 -10.89 0.03 15.02
N MET A 338 -9.63 -0.41 14.91
CA MET A 338 -8.57 0.36 14.26
C MET A 338 -8.91 0.66 12.79
N ILE A 339 -9.46 -0.33 12.05
CA ILE A 339 -9.89 -0.14 10.67
C ILE A 339 -11.05 0.86 10.57
N GLN A 340 -12.01 0.81 11.48
CA GLN A 340 -13.15 1.73 11.51
C GLN A 340 -12.75 3.17 11.86
N GLU A 341 -11.63 3.36 12.57
CA GLU A 341 -11.08 4.69 12.86
C GLU A 341 -10.28 5.29 11.69
N LEU A 342 -9.95 4.52 10.65
CA LEU A 342 -9.26 5.03 9.46
C LEU A 342 -10.07 6.12 8.73
N PRO A 343 -9.42 6.95 7.89
CA PRO A 343 -10.11 7.97 7.10
C PRO A 343 -11.27 7.38 6.27
N PRO A 344 -12.35 8.15 6.01
CA PRO A 344 -13.61 7.65 5.45
C PRO A 344 -13.49 6.72 4.24
N LEU A 345 -12.52 6.98 3.35
CA LEU A 345 -12.22 6.15 2.18
C LEU A 345 -12.10 4.66 2.53
N TYR A 346 -11.44 4.32 3.64
CA TYR A 346 -11.05 2.94 3.95
C TYR A 346 -12.20 2.08 4.50
N PRO A 347 -12.92 2.48 5.56
CA PRO A 347 -14.02 1.68 6.09
C PRO A 347 -15.33 1.85 5.31
N THR A 348 -15.52 2.97 4.58
CA THR A 348 -16.82 3.29 3.95
C THR A 348 -16.84 2.96 2.46
N GLU A 349 -15.83 3.42 1.71
CA GLU A 349 -15.83 3.26 0.24
C GLU A 349 -15.13 1.97 -0.19
N LEU A 350 -14.02 1.62 0.46
CA LEU A 350 -13.24 0.43 0.17
C LEU A 350 -13.64 -0.77 1.04
N GLU A 351 -14.40 -0.54 2.10
CA GLU A 351 -14.90 -1.55 3.05
C GLU A 351 -13.82 -2.56 3.46
N ILE A 352 -12.61 -2.08 3.75
CA ILE A 352 -11.50 -2.99 4.04
C ILE A 352 -11.77 -3.78 5.33
N THR A 353 -11.46 -5.07 5.29
CA THR A 353 -11.56 -5.97 6.45
C THR A 353 -10.38 -6.92 6.46
N ALA A 354 -10.05 -7.44 7.64
CA ALA A 354 -8.97 -8.40 7.82
C ALA A 354 -9.43 -9.54 8.73
N GLN A 355 -9.26 -10.79 8.27
CA GLN A 355 -9.73 -11.97 8.98
C GLN A 355 -8.59 -12.89 9.44
N GLN A 356 -8.60 -13.28 10.71
CA GLN A 356 -7.70 -14.32 11.18
C GLN A 356 -8.12 -15.70 10.64
N LEU A 357 -7.18 -16.43 10.08
CA LEU A 357 -7.37 -17.82 9.69
C LEU A 357 -7.39 -18.73 10.93
N PRO A 358 -8.19 -19.82 10.94
CA PRO A 358 -8.17 -20.77 12.03
C PRO A 358 -6.74 -21.28 12.31
N PRO A 359 -6.36 -21.44 13.59
CA PRO A 359 -5.01 -21.81 13.97
C PRO A 359 -4.60 -23.16 13.37
N ILE A 360 -3.30 -23.29 13.10
CA ILE A 360 -2.66 -24.53 12.64
C ILE A 360 -1.80 -25.06 13.78
N THR A 361 -1.94 -26.33 14.11
CA THR A 361 -1.13 -26.98 15.13
C THR A 361 0.13 -27.61 14.52
N ARG A 362 1.22 -27.77 15.29
CA ARG A 362 2.44 -28.42 14.80
C ARG A 362 2.20 -29.80 14.13
N PRO A 363 1.36 -30.69 14.69
CA PRO A 363 1.00 -31.96 14.05
C PRO A 363 0.44 -31.82 12.63
N ASP A 364 -0.31 -30.74 12.36
CA ASP A 364 -0.90 -30.49 11.03
C ASP A 364 0.15 -30.20 9.95
N VAL A 365 1.30 -29.63 10.37
CA VAL A 365 2.41 -29.28 9.48
C VAL A 365 3.31 -30.49 9.22
N THR A 366 3.56 -31.32 10.24
CA THR A 366 4.48 -32.47 10.16
C THR A 366 3.86 -33.69 9.48
N ALA A 367 2.54 -33.90 9.57
CA ALA A 367 1.88 -35.08 8.99
C ALA A 367 1.74 -35.03 7.45
N LYS A 368 2.19 -33.95 6.79
CA LYS A 368 1.96 -33.69 5.35
C LYS A 368 3.22 -33.22 4.61
N THR A 369 4.40 -33.55 5.15
CA THR A 369 5.71 -33.01 4.77
C THR A 369 6.30 -33.50 3.45
N ASP A 370 5.64 -34.38 2.68
CA ASP A 370 6.13 -34.77 1.35
C ASP A 370 6.23 -33.56 0.40
N ASP A 371 5.38 -32.55 0.60
CA ASP A 371 5.41 -31.28 -0.15
C ASP A 371 6.55 -30.33 0.28
N ASN A 372 7.11 -30.47 1.51
CA ASN A 372 8.18 -29.58 1.98
C ASN A 372 9.51 -29.83 1.26
N MET A 373 9.82 -31.09 0.92
CA MET A 373 10.98 -31.41 0.07
C MET A 373 10.80 -30.85 -1.34
N PHE A 374 9.59 -30.93 -1.89
CA PHE A 374 9.27 -30.36 -3.20
C PHE A 374 9.40 -28.83 -3.19
N ILE A 375 8.91 -28.15 -2.16
CA ILE A 375 9.02 -26.70 -2.00
C ILE A 375 10.48 -26.26 -1.87
N GLN A 376 11.28 -26.90 -1.01
CA GLN A 376 12.71 -26.55 -0.87
C GLN A 376 13.51 -26.79 -2.16
N SER A 377 13.11 -27.74 -3.01
CA SER A 377 13.76 -27.98 -4.30
C SER A 377 13.40 -26.96 -5.40
N ARG A 378 12.38 -26.11 -5.16
CA ARG A 378 11.80 -25.20 -6.15
C ARG A 378 11.79 -23.72 -5.73
N LEU A 379 12.11 -23.43 -4.47
CA LEU A 379 12.50 -22.10 -3.99
C LEU A 379 14.00 -21.91 -4.23
#